data_AF-A0A2A2R724-F1
#
_entry.id   AF-A0A2A2R724-F1
#
_cell.length_a   1.000
_cell.length_b   1.000
_cell.length_c   1.000
_cell.angle_alpha   90.00
_cell.angle_beta   90.00
_cell.angle_gamma   90.00
#
_symmetry.space_group_name_H-M   'P 1'
#
loop_
_entity.id
_entity.type
_entity.pdbx_description
1 polymer ?
#
loop_
_entity_poly.entity_id
_entity_poly.type
_entity_poly.pdbx_seq_one_letter_code
_entity_poly.pdbx_strand_id
1 'polypeptide(L)'
;MLVWNGVIQAIFLFFGGLMLDGGFFAQICFYSGCAFWAAALLIMVRRPLHPTRSDILYFRIGLPLISFADMFILPYLWHLRGVL
;
A
#
# COMPACT_ATOMS: atom_id res chain seq x y z
N MET A 1 -5.97 12.22 8.85
CA MET A 1 -6.11 10.89 8.21
C MET A 1 -4.91 10.55 7.34
N LEU A 2 -4.49 11.40 6.40
CA LEU A 2 -3.31 11.15 5.56
C LEU A 2 -2.00 10.97 6.33
N VAL A 3 -1.71 11.86 7.29
CA VAL A 3 -0.51 11.75 8.15
C VAL A 3 -0.50 10.42 8.91
N TRP A 4 -1.65 9.98 9.42
CA TRP A 4 -1.79 8.71 10.11
C TRP A 4 -1.46 7.50 9.21
N ASN A 5 -1.95 7.50 7.96
CA ASN A 5 -1.59 6.47 6.99
C ASN A 5 -0.10 6.48 6.65
N GLY A 6 0.51 7.67 6.54
CA GLY A 6 1.95 7.81 6.35
C GLY A 6 2.76 7.23 7.51
N VAL A 7 2.32 7.47 8.76
CA VAL A 7 2.95 6.89 9.96
C VAL A 7 2.80 5.36 9.96
N ILE A 8 1.61 4.82 9.68
CA ILE A 8 1.40 3.37 9.60
C ILE A 8 2.30 2.74 8.54
N GLN A 9 2.40 3.35 7.36
CA GLN A 9 3.24 2.83 6.30
C GLN A 9 4.73 2.85 6.68
N ALA A 10 5.20 3.92 7.33
CA ALA A 10 6.58 3.99 7.82
C ALA A 10 6.87 2.87 8.84
N ILE A 11 5.93 2.61 9.75
CA ILE A 11 6.00 1.50 10.71
C ILE A 11 6.05 0.17 9.96
N PHE A 12 5.16 -0.07 9.00
CA PHE A 12 5.12 -1.31 8.23
C PHE A 12 6.39 -1.55 7.41
N LEU A 13 6.95 -0.52 6.78
CA LEU A 13 8.23 -0.63 6.08
C LEU A 13 9.38 -0.94 7.04
N PHE A 14 9.42 -0.28 8.20
CA PHE A 14 10.46 -0.51 9.20
C PHE A 14 10.41 -1.93 9.74
N PHE A 15 9.25 -2.39 10.22
CA PHE A 15 9.10 -3.74 10.75
C PHE A 15 9.19 -4.81 9.66
N GLY A 16 8.65 -4.56 8.46
CA GLY A 16 8.76 -5.47 7.32
C GLY A 16 10.21 -5.67 6.88
N GLY A 17 11.05 -4.63 6.95
CA GLY A 17 12.50 -4.75 6.70
C GLY A 17 13.25 -5.58 7.75
N LEU A 18 12.68 -5.75 8.95
CA LEU A 18 13.28 -6.52 10.04
C LEU A 18 12.85 -8.00 10.04
N MET A 19 11.91 -8.42 9.18
CA MET A 19 11.29 -9.74 9.26
C MET A 19 12.18 -10.92 8.84
N LEU A 20 13.47 -10.74 8.52
CA LEU A 20 14.41 -11.82 8.13
C LEU A 20 13.83 -12.82 7.10
N ASP A 21 12.93 -12.35 6.25
CA ASP A 21 12.16 -13.13 5.29
C ASP A 21 12.66 -12.91 3.85
N GLY A 22 13.92 -12.50 3.71
CA GLY A 22 14.49 -12.10 2.42
C GLY A 22 13.93 -10.79 1.87
N GLY A 23 13.22 -10.00 2.69
CA GLY A 23 12.64 -8.73 2.28
C GLY A 23 11.30 -8.87 1.56
N PHE A 24 10.67 -10.04 1.61
CA PHE A 24 9.38 -10.30 0.99
C PHE A 24 8.28 -9.39 1.56
N PHE A 25 8.17 -9.29 2.89
CA PHE A 25 7.20 -8.43 3.56
C PHE A 25 7.50 -6.95 3.35
N ALA A 26 8.78 -6.58 3.31
CA ALA A 26 9.22 -5.23 2.98
C ALA A 26 8.78 -4.83 1.56
N GLN A 27 8.90 -5.73 0.59
CA GLN A 27 8.40 -5.50 -0.77
C GLN A 27 6.89 -5.31 -0.81
N ILE A 28 6.11 -6.14 -0.12
CA ILE A 28 4.65 -5.99 -0.02
C ILE A 28 4.31 -4.59 0.51
N CYS A 29 4.92 -4.19 1.63
CA CYS A 29 4.68 -2.88 2.25
C CYS A 29 5.08 -1.71 1.35
N PHE A 30 6.13 -1.88 0.56
CA PHE A 30 6.59 -0.89 -0.39
C PHE A 30 5.63 -0.74 -1.57
N TYR A 31 5.29 -1.84 -2.25
CA TYR A 31 4.40 -1.81 -3.41
C TYR A 31 2.99 -1.36 -3.04
N SER A 32 2.45 -1.82 -1.91
CA SER A 32 1.12 -1.43 -1.45
C SER A 32 1.07 0.05 -1.11
N GLY A 33 2.14 0.55 -0.49
CA GLY A 33 2.36 1.96 -0.23
C GLY A 33 2.42 2.81 -1.49
N CYS A 34 3.19 2.39 -2.49
CA CYS A 34 3.27 3.08 -3.78
C CYS A 34 1.89 3.14 -4.47
N ALA A 35 1.16 2.02 -4.51
CA ALA A 35 -0.17 1.97 -5.09
C ALA A 35 -1.16 2.88 -4.35
N PHE A 36 -1.11 2.88 -3.01
CA PHE A 36 -1.93 3.75 -2.18
C PHE A 36 -1.67 5.23 -2.45
N TRP A 37 -0.41 5.66 -2.42
CA TRP A 37 -0.06 7.06 -2.64
C TRP A 37 -0.32 7.53 -4.06
N ALA A 38 -0.13 6.66 -5.06
CA ALA A 38 -0.45 6.99 -6.45
C ALA A 38 -1.94 7.32 -6.63
N ALA A 39 -2.83 6.50 -6.09
CA ALA A 39 -4.27 6.75 -6.14
C ALA A 39 -4.69 7.93 -5.24
N ALA A 40 -4.10 8.06 -4.05
CA ALA A 40 -4.32 9.19 -3.15
C ALA A 40 -3.98 10.53 -3.84
N LEU A 41 -2.82 10.62 -4.50
CA LEU A 41 -2.41 11.79 -5.26
C LEU A 41 -3.36 12.06 -6.42
N LEU A 42 -3.78 11.02 -7.15
CA LEU A 42 -4.73 11.17 -8.25
C LEU A 42 -6.09 11.72 -7.76
N ILE A 43 -6.57 11.28 -6.61
CA ILE A 43 -7.79 11.81 -5.98
C ILE A 43 -7.58 13.27 -5.58
N MET A 44 -6.46 13.62 -4.95
CA MET A 44 -6.14 14.99 -4.57
C MET A 44 -6.07 15.94 -5.76
N VAL A 45 -5.46 15.50 -6.86
CA VAL A 45 -5.33 16.31 -8.08
C VAL A 45 -6.67 16.45 -8.79
N ARG A 46 -7.47 15.38 -8.88
CA ARG A 46 -8.75 15.41 -9.62
C ARG A 46 -9.91 16.00 -8.83
N ARG A 47 -9.93 15.85 -7.50
CA ARG A 47 -11.07 16.21 -6.63
C ARG A 47 -10.62 16.82 -5.29
N PRO A 48 -9.86 17.93 -5.29
CA PRO A 48 -9.31 18.51 -4.07
C PRO A 48 -10.36 19.00 -3.07
N LEU A 49 -11.49 19.54 -3.55
CA LEU A 49 -12.51 20.20 -2.71
C LEU A 49 -13.79 19.37 -2.52
N HIS A 50 -14.02 18.36 -3.37
CA HIS A 50 -15.23 17.55 -3.35
C HIS A 50 -14.92 16.05 -3.40
N PRO A 51 -14.29 15.50 -2.34
CA PRO A 51 -14.07 14.07 -2.23
C PRO A 51 -15.41 13.34 -2.13
N THR A 52 -15.57 12.28 -2.92
CA THR A 52 -16.74 11.41 -2.85
C THR A 52 -16.65 10.45 -1.66
N ARG A 53 -17.78 9.83 -1.28
CA ARG A 53 -17.81 8.87 -0.15
C ARG A 53 -16.82 7.70 -0.34
N SER A 54 -16.62 7.27 -1.59
CA SER A 54 -15.63 6.25 -1.94
C SER A 54 -14.19 6.72 -1.70
N ASP A 55 -13.89 7.99 -1.96
CA ASP A 55 -12.56 8.56 -1.75
C ASP A 55 -12.23 8.61 -0.25
N ILE A 56 -13.21 8.98 0.58
CA ILE A 56 -13.07 8.99 2.04
C ILE A 56 -12.86 7.56 2.57
N LEU A 57 -13.62 6.60 2.05
CA LEU A 57 -13.45 5.19 2.40
C LEU A 57 -12.04 4.70 1.99
N TYR A 58 -11.58 5.07 0.81
CA TYR A 58 -10.25 4.76 0.31
C TYR A 58 -9.15 5.31 1.24
N PHE A 59 -9.25 6.57 1.67
CA PHE A 59 -8.30 7.14 2.63
C PHE A 59 -8.37 6.49 4.02
N ARG A 60 -9.47 5.82 4.37
CA ARG A 60 -9.64 5.21 5.70
C ARG A 60 -9.17 3.76 5.76
N ILE A 61 -9.47 2.96 4.73
CA ILE A 61 -9.20 1.52 4.72
C ILE A 61 -8.40 1.04 3.50
N GLY A 62 -8.05 1.92 2.57
CA GLY A 62 -7.37 1.56 1.33
C GLY A 62 -5.98 0.96 1.58
N LEU A 63 -5.18 1.53 2.49
CA LEU A 63 -3.83 1.03 2.77
C LEU A 63 -3.83 -0.42 3.32
N PRO A 64 -4.64 -0.78 4.36
CA PRO A 64 -4.79 -2.17 4.78
C PRO A 64 -5.30 -3.09 3.68
N LEU A 65 -6.31 -2.65 2.92
CA LEU A 65 -6.95 -3.47 1.88
C LEU A 65 -5.97 -3.81 0.74
N ILE A 66 -5.21 -2.82 0.28
CA ILE A 66 -4.20 -2.99 -0.77
C ILE A 66 -3.06 -3.87 -0.27
N SER A 67 -2.61 -3.67 0.98
CA SER A 67 -1.55 -4.51 1.56
C SER A 67 -1.97 -5.98 1.66
N PHE A 68 -3.23 -6.24 2.00
CA PHE A 68 -3.78 -7.59 2.02
C PHE A 68 -3.88 -8.19 0.62
N ALA A 69 -4.27 -7.40 -0.40
CA ALA A 69 -4.29 -7.86 -1.78
C ALA A 69 -2.88 -8.18 -2.30
N ASP A 70 -1.91 -7.31 -2.01
CA ASP A 70 -0.51 -7.50 -2.43
C ASP A 70 0.13 -8.74 -1.79
N MET A 71 -0.33 -9.17 -0.61
CA MET A 71 0.11 -10.44 -0.01
C MET A 71 -0.14 -11.65 -0.91
N PHE A 72 -1.17 -11.61 -1.78
CA PHE A 72 -1.45 -12.68 -2.74
C PHE A 72 -0.90 -12.37 -4.14
N ILE A 73 -0.98 -11.11 -4.56
CA ILE A 73 -0.57 -10.69 -5.91
C ILE A 73 0.94 -10.76 -6.07
N LEU A 74 1.71 -10.33 -5.07
CA LEU A 74 3.17 -10.28 -5.18
C LEU A 74 3.78 -11.68 -5.37
N PRO A 75 3.48 -12.69 -4.51
CA PRO A 75 3.94 -14.06 -4.74
C PRO A 75 3.58 -14.60 -6.12
N TYR A 76 2.34 -14.33 -6.55
CA TYR A 76 1.86 -14.80 -7.83
C TYR A 76 2.64 -14.17 -9.01
N LEU A 77 2.91 -12.87 -8.94
CA LEU A 77 3.73 -12.18 -9.94
C LEU A 77 5.18 -12.67 -9.94
N TRP A 78 5.75 -12.93 -8.76
CA TRP A 78 7.12 -13.45 -8.66
C TRP A 78 7.23 -14.90 -9.16
N HIS A 79 6.19 -15.71 -8.96
CA HIS A 79 6.08 -17.04 -9.54
C HIS A 79 6.00 -16.99 -11.08
N LEU A 80 5.17 -16.09 -11.63
CA LEU A 80 5.11 -15.85 -13.07
C LEU A 80 6.45 -15.35 -13.65
N ARG A 81 7.26 -14.65 -12.85
CA ARG A 81 8.60 -14.18 -13.23
C ARG A 81 9.69 -15.25 -13.08
N GLY A 82 9.37 -16.43 -12.53
CA GLY A 82 10.32 -17.53 -12.36
C GLY A 82 11.38 -17.29 -11.28
N VAL A 83 11.11 -16.39 -10.32
CA VAL A 83 12.02 -16.09 -9.19
C VAL A 83 11.68 -16.94 -7.95
N LEU A 84 10.46 -17.47 -7.89
CA LEU A 84 9.88 -18.33 -6.85
C LEU A 84 9.38 -19.64 -7.49
#